data_AF-Q317K2-F1
#
_entry.id   AF-Q317K2-F1
#
_cell.length_a   1.000
_cell.length_b   1.000
_cell.length_c   1.000
_cell.angle_alpha   90.00
_cell.angle_beta   90.00
_cell.angle_gamma   90.00
#
_symmetry.space_group_name_H-M   'P 1'
#
loop_
_entity.id
_entity.type
_entity.pdbx_description
1 polymer ?
#
loop_
_entity_poly.entity_id
_entity_poly.type
_entity_poly.pdbx_seq_one_letter_code
_entity_poly.pdbx_strand_id
1 'polypeptide(L)'
;MPYRPLCFDAAMEVASEVEEFGVVHGWVRRDGQWVLHAWAETPEAVYDLTESNRPVRREEYYRANGITEERLRRYARVEYFTLVAEKGEFGPFDRTLFFAQTSAQDPLEVIGKA
;
A
#
# COMPACT_ATOMS: atom_id res chain seq x y z
N MET A 1 3.04 17.71 -1.08
CA MET A 1 2.71 17.27 -2.46
C MET A 1 1.38 16.54 -2.40
N PRO A 2 0.37 16.84 -3.24
CA PRO A 2 -0.91 16.15 -3.19
C PRO A 2 -0.82 14.77 -3.87
N TYR A 3 -1.75 13.90 -3.46
CA TYR A 3 -1.99 12.49 -3.82
C TYR A 3 -1.39 11.98 -5.16
N ARG A 4 -0.67 10.85 -5.09
CA ARG A 4 0.06 10.20 -6.19
C ARG A 4 -0.58 8.86 -6.60
N PRO A 5 -1.44 8.82 -7.64
CA PRO A 5 -1.79 7.56 -8.31
C PRO A 5 -0.56 6.69 -8.64
N LEU A 6 0.59 7.34 -8.88
CA LEU A 6 1.89 6.74 -9.15
C LEU A 6 2.35 5.66 -8.16
N CYS A 7 1.85 5.61 -6.91
CA CYS A 7 2.26 4.56 -5.98
C CYS A 7 1.78 3.16 -6.38
N PHE A 8 0.57 3.05 -6.96
CA PHE A 8 0.06 1.77 -7.44
C PHE A 8 0.79 1.32 -8.72
N ASP A 9 1.07 2.26 -9.63
CA ASP A 9 1.90 2.00 -10.81
C ASP A 9 3.33 1.57 -10.42
N ALA A 10 3.94 2.28 -9.46
CA ALA A 10 5.28 1.96 -8.97
C ALA A 10 5.34 0.61 -8.24
N ALA A 11 4.34 0.28 -7.44
CA ALA A 11 4.25 -1.03 -6.79
C ALA A 11 4.09 -2.16 -7.82
N MET A 12 3.31 -1.92 -8.89
CA MET A 12 3.18 -2.85 -10.00
C MET A 12 4.51 -3.05 -10.74
N GLU A 13 5.26 -1.97 -11.01
CA GLU A 13 6.58 -2.04 -11.63
C GLU A 13 7.51 -2.96 -10.83
N VAL A 14 7.63 -2.75 -9.52
CA VAL A 14 8.45 -3.61 -8.65
C VAL A 14 7.98 -5.07 -8.66
N ALA A 15 6.66 -5.30 -8.57
CA ALA A 15 6.10 -6.65 -8.55
C ALA A 15 6.25 -7.40 -9.88
N SER A 16 6.41 -6.68 -11.00
CA SER A 16 6.64 -7.30 -12.30
C SER A 16 8.03 -7.93 -12.42
N GLU A 17 9.03 -7.36 -11.73
CA GLU A 17 10.45 -7.69 -11.86
C GLU A 17 10.91 -8.86 -10.96
N VAL A 18 10.24 -9.14 -9.83
CA VAL A 18 10.69 -10.15 -8.86
C VAL A 18 9.52 -10.96 -8.30
N GLU A 19 9.66 -12.29 -8.31
CA GLU A 19 8.59 -13.21 -7.90
C GLU A 19 8.32 -13.25 -6.40
N GLU A 20 9.33 -12.97 -5.57
CA GLU A 20 9.22 -13.03 -4.11
C GLU A 20 8.51 -11.84 -3.47
N PHE A 21 8.24 -10.77 -4.22
CA PHE A 21 7.57 -9.59 -3.67
C PHE A 21 6.06 -9.81 -3.53
N GLY A 22 5.53 -9.41 -2.38
CA GLY A 22 4.11 -9.13 -2.21
C GLY A 22 3.83 -7.66 -2.52
N VAL A 23 2.66 -7.37 -3.07
CA VAL A 23 2.15 -6.00 -3.18
C VAL A 23 1.29 -5.70 -1.97
N VAL A 24 1.48 -4.52 -1.38
CA VAL A 24 0.72 -4.06 -0.23
C VAL A 24 -0.06 -2.82 -0.61
N HIS A 25 -1.35 -2.84 -0.29
CA HIS A 25 -2.16 -1.64 -0.21
C HIS A 25 -2.34 -1.31 1.26
N GLY A 26 -2.17 -0.05 1.67
CA GLY A 26 -2.23 0.29 3.08
C GLY A 26 -2.50 1.76 3.34
N TRP A 27 -2.94 2.04 4.56
CA TRP A 27 -3.01 3.38 5.08
C TRP A 27 -1.67 3.76 5.73
N VAL A 28 -1.07 4.84 5.25
CA VAL A 28 0.16 5.42 5.81
C VAL A 28 -0.12 6.76 6.46
N ARG A 29 0.57 7.06 7.56
CA ARG A 29 0.43 8.33 8.28
C ARG A 29 1.44 9.35 7.74
N ARG A 30 0.95 10.42 7.11
CA ARG A 30 1.75 11.51 6.53
C ARG A 30 1.18 12.85 6.95
N ASP A 31 2.02 13.75 7.48
CA ASP A 31 1.63 15.12 7.84
C ASP A 31 0.34 15.22 8.68
N GLY A 32 0.14 14.26 9.60
CA GLY A 32 -1.05 14.22 10.45
C GLY A 32 -2.34 13.73 9.77
N GLN A 33 -2.25 13.18 8.57
CA GLN A 33 -3.36 12.56 7.83
C GLN A 33 -3.04 11.10 7.48
N TRP A 34 -4.08 10.29 7.35
CA TRP A 34 -3.98 8.96 6.77
C TRP A 34 -4.10 9.08 5.25
N VAL A 35 -3.17 8.47 4.53
CA VAL A 35 -3.09 8.51 3.07
C VAL A 35 -3.10 7.07 2.57
N LEU A 36 -3.96 6.79 1.60
CA LEU A 36 -3.97 5.52 0.89
C LEU A 36 -2.71 5.43 0.04
N HIS A 37 -2.01 4.31 0.14
CA HIS A 37 -0.73 4.11 -0.53
C HIS A 37 -0.51 2.65 -0.93
N ALA A 38 0.43 2.42 -1.84
CA ALA A 38 0.84 1.10 -2.26
C ALA A 38 2.37 0.99 -2.35
N TRP A 39 2.89 -0.19 -2.02
CA TRP A 39 4.32 -0.52 -2.14
C TRP A 39 4.50 -2.02 -2.37
N ALA A 40 5.70 -2.44 -2.76
CA ALA A 40 6.08 -3.85 -2.79
C ALA A 40 6.97 -4.18 -1.59
N GLU A 41 6.92 -5.41 -1.07
CA GLU A 41 7.76 -5.83 0.05
C GLU A 41 8.13 -7.31 0.05
N THR A 42 9.22 -7.62 0.75
CA THR A 42 9.57 -8.95 1.26
C THR A 42 9.32 -9.00 2.77
N PRO A 43 9.54 -10.15 3.44
CA PRO A 43 9.56 -10.18 4.90
C PRO A 43 10.54 -9.18 5.54
N GLU A 44 11.63 -8.80 4.84
CA GLU A 44 12.72 -8.01 5.40
C GLU A 44 12.71 -6.53 4.95
N ALA A 45 12.21 -6.24 3.76
CA ALA A 45 12.38 -4.94 3.12
C ALA A 45 11.15 -4.45 2.35
N VAL A 46 10.96 -3.14 2.35
CA VAL A 46 9.97 -2.39 1.59
C VAL A 46 10.64 -1.68 0.41
N TYR A 47 10.00 -1.79 -0.75
CA TYR A 47 10.37 -1.19 -2.02
C TYR A 47 9.26 -0.22 -2.42
N ASP A 48 9.44 1.04 -2.03
CA ASP A 48 8.55 2.14 -2.41
C ASP A 48 9.31 3.14 -3.29
N LEU A 49 9.20 2.94 -4.61
CA LEU A 49 9.87 3.79 -5.60
C LEU A 49 9.37 5.23 -5.61
N THR A 50 8.25 5.52 -4.93
CA THR A 50 7.77 6.89 -4.80
C THR A 50 8.48 7.66 -3.68
N GLU A 51 9.14 6.95 -2.76
CA GLU A 51 9.84 7.56 -1.62
C GLU A 51 11.34 7.37 -1.66
N SER A 52 11.80 6.24 -2.19
CA SER A 52 13.21 5.88 -2.18
C SER A 52 13.54 5.00 -3.38
N ASN A 53 14.71 5.22 -3.98
CA ASN A 53 15.28 4.34 -4.99
C ASN A 53 16.04 3.14 -4.39
N ARG A 54 16.00 2.98 -3.06
CA ARG A 54 16.64 1.88 -2.32
C ARG A 54 15.63 1.21 -1.39
N PRO A 55 15.75 -0.11 -1.17
CA PRO A 55 14.92 -0.78 -0.19
C PRO A 55 15.15 -0.22 1.21
N VAL A 56 14.08 -0.12 1.99
CA VAL A 56 14.09 0.26 3.40
C VAL A 56 13.72 -0.97 4.23
N ARG A 57 14.33 -1.17 5.39
CA ARG A 57 13.92 -2.27 6.28
C ARG A 57 12.44 -2.16 6.63
N ARG A 58 11.71 -3.26 6.53
CA ARG A 58 10.25 -3.26 6.69
C ARG A 58 9.81 -2.67 8.03
N GLU A 59 10.43 -3.08 9.13
CA GLU A 59 10.12 -2.57 10.47
C GLU A 59 10.35 -1.05 10.61
N GLU A 60 11.40 -0.53 9.97
CA GLU A 60 11.74 0.90 10.01
C GLU A 60 10.72 1.70 9.18
N TYR A 61 10.39 1.21 7.98
CA TYR A 61 9.37 1.80 7.12
C TYR A 61 8.00 1.83 7.80
N TYR A 62 7.59 0.72 8.42
CA TYR A 62 6.29 0.60 9.07
C TYR A 62 6.17 1.56 10.25
N ARG A 63 7.22 1.62 11.09
CA ARG A 63 7.27 2.52 12.23
C ARG A 63 7.26 3.99 11.82
N ALA A 64 8.04 4.36 10.80
CA ALA A 64 8.10 5.73 10.30
C ALA A 64 6.74 6.21 9.75
N ASN A 65 5.96 5.28 9.20
CA ASN A 65 4.72 5.57 8.50
C ASN A 65 3.45 5.19 9.28
N GLY A 66 3.58 4.79 10.55
CA GLY A 66 2.44 4.40 11.39
C GLY A 66 1.62 3.24 10.83
N ILE A 67 2.25 2.34 10.07
CA ILE A 67 1.60 1.20 9.42
C ILE A 67 1.40 0.09 10.44
N THR A 68 0.21 -0.52 10.46
CA THR A 68 -0.09 -1.73 11.22
C THR A 68 -0.77 -2.76 10.33
N GLU A 69 -0.74 -4.03 10.74
CA GLU A 69 -1.27 -5.17 9.99
C GLU A 69 -2.78 -5.04 9.71
N GLU A 70 -3.52 -4.42 10.62
CA GLU A 70 -4.97 -4.20 10.49
C GLU A 70 -5.32 -3.16 9.42
N ARG A 71 -4.37 -2.28 9.07
CA ARG A 71 -4.55 -1.14 8.15
C ARG A 71 -4.05 -1.41 6.73
N LEU A 72 -3.74 -2.67 6.41
CA LEU A 72 -3.22 -3.07 5.12
C LEU A 72 -3.86 -4.33 4.56
N ARG A 73 -3.61 -4.57 3.27
CA ARG A 73 -3.82 -5.83 2.58
C ARG A 73 -2.58 -6.19 1.79
N ARG A 74 -2.16 -7.44 1.94
CA ARG A 74 -1.07 -8.04 1.18
C ARG A 74 -1.63 -8.97 0.13
N TYR A 75 -1.04 -8.88 -1.05
CA TYR A 75 -1.34 -9.74 -2.18
C TYR A 75 -0.06 -10.41 -2.61
N ALA A 76 -0.07 -11.73 -2.73
CA ALA A 76 1.02 -12.43 -3.39
C ALA A 76 1.05 -12.01 -4.87
N ARG A 77 2.21 -12.09 -5.53
CA ARG A 77 2.37 -11.64 -6.91
C ARG A 77 1.30 -12.19 -7.87
N VAL A 78 1.06 -13.50 -7.83
CA VAL A 78 0.06 -14.15 -8.71
C VAL A 78 -1.35 -13.62 -8.42
N GLU A 79 -1.73 -13.56 -7.14
CA GLU A 79 -3.01 -13.01 -6.71
C GLU A 79 -3.19 -11.55 -7.16
N TYR A 80 -2.15 -10.73 -6.99
CA TYR A 80 -2.16 -9.33 -7.40
C TYR A 80 -2.43 -9.19 -8.90
N PHE A 81 -1.66 -9.89 -9.76
CA PHE A 81 -1.85 -9.78 -11.20
C PHE A 81 -3.18 -10.39 -11.69
N THR A 82 -3.71 -11.41 -11.00
CA THR A 82 -5.08 -11.89 -11.24
C THR A 82 -6.10 -10.79 -10.94
N LEU A 83 -6.00 -10.12 -9.80
CA LEU A 83 -6.89 -9.00 -9.45
C LEU A 83 -6.76 -7.83 -10.44
N VAL A 84 -5.55 -7.49 -10.86
CA VAL A 84 -5.33 -6.47 -11.90
C VAL A 84 -6.05 -6.82 -13.20
N ALA A 85 -5.90 -8.07 -13.68
CA ALA A 85 -6.56 -8.52 -14.90
C ALA A 85 -8.09 -8.51 -14.79
N GLU A 86 -8.63 -8.89 -13.63
CA GLU A 86 -10.07 -8.93 -13.38
C GLU A 86 -10.70 -7.54 -13.19
N LYS A 87 -9.99 -6.62 -12.53
CA LYS A 87 -10.51 -5.29 -12.17
C LYS A 87 -10.17 -4.21 -13.20
N GLY A 88 -9.12 -4.39 -13.99
CA GLY A 88 -8.65 -3.40 -14.95
C GLY A 88 -7.97 -2.18 -14.32
N GLU A 89 -7.51 -2.30 -13.07
CA GLU A 89 -6.82 -1.25 -12.31
C GLU A 89 -5.78 -1.86 -11.36
N PHE A 90 -4.82 -1.07 -10.88
CA PHE A 90 -3.74 -1.53 -9.99
C PHE A 90 -4.10 -1.48 -8.49
N GLY A 91 -5.27 -0.93 -8.15
CA GLY A 91 -5.77 -0.87 -6.79
C GLY A 91 -6.36 0.49 -6.43
N PRO A 92 -6.81 0.65 -5.17
CA PRO A 92 -6.90 -0.39 -4.15
C PRO A 92 -8.03 -1.41 -4.43
N PHE A 93 -7.85 -2.67 -4.05
CA PHE A 93 -8.86 -3.72 -4.29
C PHE A 93 -9.90 -3.85 -3.17
N ASP A 94 -9.49 -3.74 -1.90
CA ASP A 94 -10.42 -3.75 -0.75
C ASP A 94 -11.05 -2.36 -0.58
N ARG A 95 -12.17 -2.13 -1.27
CA ARG A 95 -12.87 -0.83 -1.26
C ARG A 95 -13.53 -0.50 0.08
N THR A 96 -13.74 -1.49 0.95
CA THR A 96 -14.29 -1.27 2.29
C THR A 96 -13.21 -0.72 3.21
N LEU A 97 -12.01 -1.32 3.20
CA LEU A 97 -10.89 -0.79 3.98
C LEU A 97 -10.35 0.52 3.41
N PHE A 98 -10.26 0.62 2.09
CA PHE A 98 -9.71 1.77 1.36
C PHE A 98 -10.82 2.62 0.77
N PHE A 99 -11.70 3.12 1.64
CA PHE A 99 -12.92 3.87 1.26
C PHE A 99 -12.66 5.27 0.70
N ALA A 100 -11.45 5.82 0.89
CA ALA A 100 -11.05 7.13 0.42
C ALA A 100 -9.56 7.19 0.10
N GLN A 101 -9.14 8.26 -0.55
CA GLN A 101 -7.71 8.54 -0.84
C GLN A 101 -6.97 9.05 0.38
N THR A 102 -7.66 9.80 1.24
CA THR A 102 -7.12 10.34 2.48
C THR A 102 -8.20 10.30 3.57
N SER A 103 -7.79 10.27 4.83
CA SER A 103 -8.68 10.41 5.98
C SER A 103 -7.99 11.21 7.08
N ALA A 104 -8.71 12.19 7.65
CA ALA A 104 -8.25 12.92 8.84
C ALA A 104 -8.33 12.04 10.10
N GLN A 105 -9.35 11.17 10.17
CA GLN A 105 -9.58 10.23 11.27
C GLN A 105 -8.95 8.86 10.98
N ASP A 106 -8.74 8.06 12.01
CA ASP A 106 -8.27 6.69 11.84
C ASP A 106 -9.24 5.87 10.97
N PRO A 107 -8.79 5.27 9.84
CA PRO A 107 -9.65 4.49 8.97
C PRO A 107 -10.39 3.36 9.70
N LEU A 108 -9.77 2.74 10.70
CA LEU A 108 -10.42 1.66 11.46
C LEU A 108 -11.54 2.18 12.37
N GLU A 109 -11.41 3.41 12.89
CA GLU A 109 -12.50 4.04 13.65
C GLU A 109 -13.66 4.45 12.75
N VAL A 110 -13.38 4.84 11.50
CA VAL A 110 -14.42 5.19 10.51
C VAL A 110 -15.23 3.94 10.13
N ILE A 111 -14.55 2.84 9.83
CA ILE A 111 -15.20 1.58 9.42
C ILE A 111 -15.95 0.93 10.60
N GLY A 112 -15.39 0.98 11.80
CA GLY A 112 -16.06 0.45 13.01
C GLY A 112 -17.29 1.24 13.47
N LYS A 113 -17.53 2.42 12.88
CA LYS A 113 -18.72 3.25 13.11
C LYS A 113 -19.75 3.15 11.97
N ALA A 114 -19.49 2.34 10.95
CA ALA A 114 -20.37 2.14 9.79
C ALA A 114 -21.41 1.03 10.02
#